data_AF-A0A1E3B210-F1
#
_entry.id   AF-A0A1E3B210-F1
#
_cell.length_a   1.000
_cell.length_b   1.000
_cell.length_c   1.000
_cell.angle_alpha   90.00
_cell.angle_beta   90.00
_cell.angle_gamma   90.00
#
_symmetry.space_group_name_H-M   'P 1'
#
loop_
_entity.id
_entity.type
_entity.pdbx_description
1 polymer ?
#
loop_
_entity_poly.entity_id
_entity_poly.type
_entity_poly.pdbx_seq_one_letter_code
_entity_poly.pdbx_strand_id
1 'polypeptide(L)'
;MFTQITVSVGLYTIQLTTIVGLNVVTTCSPKHANLVRSYSAKHVFDYKDPQVIEKIKQAAPGLKYPGKANTENVVDGTKITDVLVWTAFLKDHAYGEFKWPASKANHELCSELFKKVSEWLEKGVVKLSNPKVFSGLDKVDDGFQEYQDGKVSAYKIVYKV
;
A
#
# COMPACT_ATOMS: atom_id res chain seq x y z
N MET A 1 3.63 -9.68 5.52
CA MET A 1 3.05 -9.18 4.25
C MET A 1 4.17 -8.47 3.49
N PHE A 2 4.36 -8.78 2.21
CA PHE A 2 5.33 -8.11 1.33
C PHE A 2 4.57 -7.19 0.38
N THR A 3 4.98 -5.93 0.27
CA THR A 3 4.32 -4.95 -0.59
C THR A 3 5.39 -4.12 -1.29
N GLN A 4 5.36 -4.14 -2.62
CA GLN A 4 6.08 -3.19 -3.47
C GLN A 4 5.11 -2.02 -3.72
N ILE A 5 5.44 -0.81 -3.28
CA ILE A 5 4.41 0.23 -3.10
C ILE A 5 4.80 1.60 -3.64
N THR A 6 3.79 2.25 -4.23
CA THR A 6 3.73 3.69 -4.41
C THR A 6 3.56 4.37 -3.04
N VAL A 7 4.21 5.52 -2.87
CA VAL A 7 4.38 6.22 -1.58
C VAL A 7 3.09 6.33 -0.77
N SER A 8 1.98 6.72 -1.41
CA SER A 8 0.73 7.02 -0.71
C SER A 8 0.08 5.75 -0.14
N VAL A 9 -0.20 4.74 -0.97
CA VAL A 9 -0.86 3.52 -0.53
C VAL A 9 0.01 2.79 0.49
N GLY A 10 1.32 2.79 0.27
CA GLY A 10 2.26 2.04 1.08
C GLY A 10 2.34 2.46 2.52
N LEU A 11 2.40 3.76 2.77
CA LEU A 11 2.46 4.28 4.14
C LEU A 11 1.22 3.91 4.96
N TYR A 12 0.02 3.92 4.35
CA TYR A 12 -1.19 3.48 5.03
C TYR A 12 -1.24 1.95 5.18
N THR A 13 -0.83 1.18 4.18
CA THR A 13 -0.80 -0.29 4.28
C THR A 13 0.12 -0.76 5.40
N ILE A 14 1.31 -0.16 5.58
CA ILE A 14 2.22 -0.51 6.68
C ILE A 14 1.49 -0.35 8.02
N GLN A 15 0.87 0.81 8.25
CA GLN A 15 0.18 1.11 9.51
C GLN A 15 -1.00 0.18 9.76
N LEU A 16 -1.87 -0.01 8.77
CA LEU A 16 -3.05 -0.88 8.89
C LEU A 16 -2.65 -2.34 9.15
N THR A 17 -1.58 -2.80 8.51
CA THR A 17 -1.04 -4.16 8.70
C THR A 17 -0.48 -4.33 10.11
N THR A 18 0.21 -3.31 10.63
CA THR A 18 0.67 -3.32 12.03
C THR A 18 -0.49 -3.30 13.02
N ILE A 19 -1.55 -2.53 12.76
CA ILE A 19 -2.75 -2.46 13.64
C ILE A 19 -3.42 -3.83 13.78
N VAL A 20 -3.42 -4.65 12.71
CA VAL A 20 -3.95 -6.03 12.76
C VAL A 20 -2.94 -7.06 13.29
N GLY A 21 -1.83 -6.62 13.88
CA GLY A 21 -0.85 -7.47 14.55
C GLY A 21 0.16 -8.17 13.63
N LEU A 22 0.26 -7.76 12.36
CA LEU A 22 1.17 -8.40 11.40
C LEU A 22 2.54 -7.72 11.39
N ASN A 23 3.59 -8.53 11.25
CA ASN A 23 4.95 -8.05 11.00
C ASN A 23 5.08 -7.56 9.55
N VAL A 24 5.43 -6.28 9.38
CA VAL A 24 5.58 -5.67 8.05
C VAL A 24 7.03 -5.75 7.58
N VAL A 25 7.19 -6.30 6.39
CA VAL A 25 8.44 -6.29 5.61
C VAL A 25 8.19 -5.43 4.37
N THR A 26 8.99 -4.40 4.15
CA THR A 26 8.84 -3.50 3.02
C THR A 26 10.18 -3.21 2.34
N THR A 27 10.11 -2.75 1.10
CA THR A 27 11.28 -2.27 0.36
C THR A 27 11.10 -0.79 0.01
N CYS A 28 12.17 -0.01 0.11
CA CYS A 28 12.15 1.41 -0.28
C CYS A 28 13.56 1.89 -0.63
N SER A 29 13.69 3.10 -1.19
CA SER A 29 15.01 3.70 -1.36
C SER A 29 15.63 3.98 0.02
N PRO A 30 16.95 3.85 0.23
CA PRO A 30 17.58 4.00 1.55
C PRO A 30 17.26 5.33 2.25
N LYS A 31 17.18 6.43 1.49
CA LYS A 31 16.80 7.76 2.00
C LYS A 31 15.43 7.82 2.70
N HIS A 32 14.55 6.85 2.43
CA HIS A 32 13.20 6.77 3.00
C HIS A 32 13.08 5.71 4.10
N ALA A 33 14.16 5.03 4.48
CA ALA A 33 14.10 3.95 5.46
C ALA A 33 13.57 4.42 6.82
N ASN A 34 14.03 5.58 7.29
CA ASN A 34 13.55 6.17 8.55
C ASN A 34 12.08 6.56 8.49
N LEU A 35 11.62 7.03 7.32
CA LEU A 35 10.21 7.35 7.11
C LEU A 35 9.37 6.09 7.27
N VAL A 36 9.60 5.02 6.50
CA VAL A 36 8.74 3.83 6.60
C VAL A 36 8.80 3.15 7.98
N ARG A 37 9.94 3.25 8.69
CA ARG A 37 10.04 2.80 10.09
C ARG A 37 9.18 3.63 11.04
N SER A 38 9.06 4.95 10.82
CA SER A 38 8.19 5.81 11.63
C SER A 38 6.69 5.50 11.44
N TYR A 39 6.35 4.77 10.37
CA TYR A 39 5.03 4.20 10.08
C TYR A 39 4.90 2.74 10.54
N SER A 40 5.84 2.24 11.36
CA SER A 40 5.85 0.91 11.98
C SER A 40 6.31 -0.25 11.08
N ALA A 41 7.05 0.02 10.00
CA ALA A 41 7.73 -1.03 9.26
C ALA A 41 8.82 -1.68 10.12
N LYS A 42 8.74 -3.01 10.30
CA LYS A 42 9.69 -3.78 11.13
C LYS A 42 10.99 -4.05 10.37
N HIS A 43 10.87 -4.60 9.17
CA HIS A 43 12.01 -4.88 8.29
C HIS A 43 11.91 -4.02 7.04
N VAL A 44 13.01 -3.34 6.71
CA VAL A 44 13.10 -2.40 5.60
C VAL A 44 14.37 -2.71 4.83
N PHE A 45 14.23 -2.92 3.52
CA PHE A 45 15.33 -3.25 2.63
C PHE A 45 15.39 -2.31 1.43
N ASP A 46 16.57 -2.12 0.86
CA ASP A 46 16.71 -1.43 -0.41
C ASP A 46 16.27 -2.35 -1.55
N TYR A 47 15.32 -1.93 -2.38
CA TYR A 47 14.90 -2.71 -3.54
C TYR A 47 15.99 -2.81 -4.62
N LYS A 48 17.01 -1.94 -4.59
CA LYS A 48 18.17 -1.98 -5.51
C LYS A 48 19.29 -2.91 -5.03
N ASP A 49 19.20 -3.41 -3.81
CA ASP A 49 20.19 -4.34 -3.29
C ASP A 49 20.09 -5.68 -4.04
N PRO A 50 21.15 -6.14 -4.71
CA PRO A 50 21.11 -7.40 -5.46
C PRO A 50 20.81 -8.62 -4.57
N GLN A 51 21.05 -8.52 -3.25
CA GLN A 51 20.78 -9.56 -2.27
C GLN A 51 19.46 -9.34 -1.51
N VAL A 52 18.61 -8.40 -1.93
CA VAL A 52 17.38 -8.03 -1.22
C VAL A 52 16.48 -9.24 -0.94
N ILE A 53 16.36 -10.16 -1.91
CA ILE A 53 15.52 -11.35 -1.79
C ILE A 53 16.05 -12.29 -0.71
N GLU A 54 17.36 -12.52 -0.66
CA GLU A 54 18.00 -13.38 0.35
C GLU A 54 17.82 -12.79 1.75
N LYS A 55 18.05 -11.48 1.90
CA LYS A 55 17.88 -10.75 3.16
C LYS A 55 16.43 -10.79 3.65
N ILE A 56 15.47 -10.64 2.74
CA ILE A 56 14.04 -10.77 3.07
C ILE A 56 13.72 -12.19 3.54
N LYS A 57 14.16 -13.23 2.84
CA LYS A 57 13.94 -14.64 3.21
C LYS A 57 14.51 -14.95 4.59
N GLN A 58 15.70 -14.42 4.91
CA GLN A 58 16.32 -14.58 6.22
C GLN A 58 15.56 -13.85 7.33
N ALA A 59 15.10 -12.62 7.08
CA ALA A 59 14.38 -11.84 8.07
C ALA A 59 12.93 -12.29 8.29
N ALA A 60 12.33 -12.95 7.30
CA ALA A 60 10.95 -13.41 7.34
C ALA A 60 10.83 -14.79 6.66
N PRO A 61 11.30 -15.87 7.32
CA PRO A 61 11.31 -17.22 6.74
C PRO A 61 9.91 -17.80 6.47
N GLY A 62 8.86 -17.22 7.05
CA GLY A 62 7.45 -17.55 6.78
C GLY A 62 6.73 -16.58 5.84
N LEU A 63 7.47 -15.70 5.14
CA LEU A 63 6.87 -14.70 4.26
C LEU A 63 6.23 -15.37 3.04
N LYS A 64 4.92 -15.17 2.88
CA LYS A 64 4.15 -15.60 1.72
C LYS A 64 4.13 -14.46 0.69
N TYR A 65 4.25 -14.77 -0.60
CA TYR A 65 4.07 -13.82 -1.70
C TYR A 65 2.62 -13.90 -2.22
N PRO A 66 1.72 -12.98 -1.84
CA PRO A 66 0.37 -12.98 -2.36
C PRO A 66 0.31 -12.19 -3.68
N GLY A 67 0.19 -12.91 -4.80
CA GLY A 67 -0.19 -12.38 -6.10
C GLY A 67 -0.25 -13.49 -7.14
N LYS A 68 -1.29 -13.53 -7.99
CA LYS A 68 -1.46 -14.60 -8.99
C LYS A 68 -0.29 -14.77 -9.97
N ALA A 69 0.52 -13.73 -10.16
CA ALA A 69 1.67 -13.76 -11.05
C ALA A 69 2.92 -14.45 -10.45
N ASN A 70 2.92 -14.80 -9.15
CA ASN A 70 4.08 -15.39 -8.46
C ASN A 70 3.64 -16.44 -7.42
N THR A 71 2.79 -17.39 -7.84
CA THR A 71 2.21 -18.41 -6.94
C THR A 71 3.04 -19.69 -6.87
N GLU A 72 4.18 -19.73 -7.56
CA GLU A 72 5.09 -20.87 -7.55
C GLU A 72 5.70 -21.04 -6.16
N ASN A 73 5.80 -22.28 -5.67
CA ASN A 73 6.40 -22.62 -4.37
C ASN A 73 5.72 -21.97 -3.15
N VAL A 74 4.43 -21.62 -3.25
CA VAL A 74 3.64 -21.21 -2.09
C VAL A 74 3.38 -22.43 -1.20
N VAL A 75 3.57 -22.26 0.11
CA VAL A 75 3.34 -23.32 1.11
C VAL A 75 1.90 -23.86 1.04
N ASP A 76 1.77 -25.19 1.15
CA ASP A 76 0.50 -25.90 1.22
C ASP A 76 -0.47 -25.28 2.24
N GLY A 77 -1.76 -25.21 1.86
CA GLY A 77 -2.82 -24.59 2.66
C GLY A 77 -2.89 -23.06 2.57
N THR A 78 -2.08 -22.40 1.74
CA THR A 78 -2.18 -20.95 1.53
C THR A 78 -3.34 -20.59 0.61
N LYS A 79 -4.27 -19.76 1.11
CA LYS A 79 -5.33 -19.17 0.29
C LYS A 79 -4.78 -17.98 -0.49
N ILE A 80 -4.74 -18.12 -1.82
CA ILE A 80 -4.40 -17.03 -2.74
C ILE A 80 -5.71 -16.41 -3.23
N THR A 81 -5.82 -15.09 -3.17
CA THR A 81 -7.04 -14.39 -3.57
C THR A 81 -6.64 -13.09 -4.25
N ASP A 82 -7.21 -12.85 -5.43
CA ASP A 82 -7.11 -11.54 -6.06
C ASP A 82 -8.00 -10.55 -5.34
N VAL A 83 -7.48 -9.36 -5.11
CA VAL A 83 -8.25 -8.27 -4.51
C VAL A 83 -8.20 -7.10 -5.48
N LEU A 84 -9.38 -6.70 -5.94
CA LEU A 84 -9.59 -5.45 -6.66
C LEU A 84 -10.47 -4.56 -5.78
N VAL A 85 -9.97 -3.37 -5.43
CA VAL A 85 -10.68 -2.42 -4.55
C VAL A 85 -12.10 -2.12 -5.04
N TRP A 86 -12.30 -2.11 -6.37
CA TRP A 86 -13.58 -1.79 -6.99
C TRP A 86 -14.71 -2.77 -6.69
N THR A 87 -14.37 -4.01 -6.31
CA THR A 87 -15.37 -5.02 -5.91
C THR A 87 -16.15 -4.64 -4.66
N ALA A 88 -15.63 -3.73 -3.84
CA ALA A 88 -16.31 -3.21 -2.64
C ALA A 88 -17.48 -2.26 -2.97
N PHE A 89 -17.59 -1.75 -4.20
CA PHE A 89 -18.68 -0.87 -4.61
C PHE A 89 -19.92 -1.63 -5.13
N LEU A 90 -20.00 -2.94 -4.86
CA LEU A 90 -21.12 -3.80 -5.27
C LEU A 90 -21.41 -3.75 -6.78
N LYS A 91 -20.35 -3.56 -7.57
CA LYS A 91 -20.42 -3.52 -9.02
C LYS A 91 -19.37 -4.45 -9.62
N ASP A 92 -19.78 -5.23 -10.61
CA ASP A 92 -18.87 -6.06 -11.40
C ASP A 92 -17.90 -5.18 -12.19
N HIS A 93 -16.64 -5.58 -12.23
CA HIS A 93 -15.58 -4.88 -12.95
C HIS A 93 -14.86 -5.81 -13.90
N ALA A 94 -14.47 -5.30 -15.06
CA ALA A 94 -13.68 -6.02 -16.03
C ALA A 94 -12.63 -5.11 -16.67
N TYR A 95 -11.44 -5.67 -16.93
CA TYR A 95 -10.38 -5.05 -17.71
C TYR A 95 -9.90 -6.04 -18.75
N GLY A 96 -10.22 -5.80 -20.03
CA GLY A 96 -10.01 -6.80 -21.08
C GLY A 96 -10.71 -8.12 -20.72
N GLU A 97 -9.94 -9.20 -20.64
CA GLU A 97 -10.44 -10.54 -20.29
C GLU A 97 -10.58 -10.78 -18.78
N PHE A 98 -9.96 -9.94 -17.94
CA PHE A 98 -10.00 -10.10 -16.50
C PHE A 98 -11.32 -9.61 -15.93
N LYS A 99 -11.97 -10.42 -15.09
CA LYS A 99 -13.27 -10.12 -14.48
C LYS A 99 -13.23 -10.28 -12.96
N TRP A 100 -13.82 -9.33 -12.26
CA TRP A 100 -14.00 -9.34 -10.82
C TRP A 100 -15.47 -9.04 -10.48
N PRO A 101 -16.23 -10.03 -9.97
CA PRO A 101 -17.59 -9.80 -9.55
C PRO A 101 -17.65 -8.88 -8.33
N ALA A 102 -18.79 -8.21 -8.17
CA ALA A 102 -19.16 -7.51 -6.96
C ALA A 102 -19.02 -8.43 -5.73
N SER A 103 -18.51 -7.89 -4.63
CA SER A 103 -18.31 -8.66 -3.39
C SER A 103 -18.97 -7.95 -2.22
N LYS A 104 -20.06 -8.55 -1.71
CA LYS A 104 -20.74 -8.07 -0.50
C LYS A 104 -19.80 -8.11 0.72
N ALA A 105 -19.00 -9.17 0.84
CA ALA A 105 -18.02 -9.29 1.90
C ALA A 105 -16.97 -8.15 1.85
N ASN A 106 -16.49 -7.78 0.66
CA ASN A 106 -15.56 -6.66 0.53
C ASN A 106 -16.24 -5.32 0.83
N HIS A 107 -17.51 -5.16 0.45
CA HIS A 107 -18.29 -3.97 0.78
C HIS A 107 -18.47 -3.80 2.29
N GLU A 108 -18.86 -4.86 3.00
CA GLU A 108 -19.03 -4.86 4.46
C GLU A 108 -17.70 -4.55 5.16
N LEU A 109 -16.62 -5.24 4.80
CA LEU A 109 -15.29 -5.00 5.35
C LEU A 109 -14.80 -3.56 5.11
N CYS A 110 -14.99 -3.05 3.89
CA CYS A 110 -14.61 -1.68 3.54
C CYS A 110 -15.43 -0.67 4.36
N SER A 111 -16.74 -0.88 4.48
CA SER A 111 -17.63 -0.01 5.26
C SER A 111 -17.26 0.03 6.74
N GLU A 112 -16.89 -1.11 7.33
CA GLU A 112 -16.39 -1.17 8.70
C GLU A 112 -15.06 -0.45 8.87
N LEU A 113 -14.13 -0.64 7.93
CA LEU A 113 -12.85 0.06 7.92
C LEU A 113 -13.05 1.58 7.85
N PHE A 114 -13.87 2.07 6.92
CA PHE A 114 -14.14 3.50 6.74
C PHE A 114 -14.71 4.16 8.00
N LYS A 115 -15.58 3.46 8.74
CA LYS A 115 -16.11 3.95 10.03
C LYS A 115 -15.01 4.16 11.07
N LYS A 116 -13.95 3.35 11.06
CA LYS A 116 -12.83 3.42 12.01
C LYS A 116 -11.76 4.45 11.62
N VAL A 117 -11.60 4.73 10.33
CA VAL A 117 -10.51 5.58 9.83
C VAL A 117 -10.56 6.99 10.44
N SER A 118 -11.73 7.62 10.52
CA SER A 118 -11.86 8.97 11.11
C SER A 118 -11.40 8.99 12.57
N GLU A 119 -11.86 8.03 13.36
CA GLU A 119 -11.46 7.89 14.77
C GLU A 119 -9.95 7.64 14.90
N TRP A 120 -9.37 6.79 14.05
CA TRP A 120 -7.93 6.51 14.06
C TRP A 120 -7.08 7.70 13.67
N LEU A 121 -7.56 8.54 12.75
CA LEU A 121 -6.90 9.78 12.38
C LEU A 121 -6.95 10.80 13.53
N GLU A 122 -8.12 11.00 14.13
CA GLU A 122 -8.32 11.92 15.26
C GLU A 122 -7.48 11.53 16.48
N LYS A 123 -7.38 10.22 16.78
CA LYS A 123 -6.57 9.68 17.87
C LYS A 123 -5.09 9.55 17.55
N GLY A 124 -4.67 9.83 16.32
CA GLY A 124 -3.28 9.67 15.87
C GLY A 124 -2.79 8.22 15.77
N VAL A 125 -3.71 7.24 15.78
CA VAL A 125 -3.41 5.81 15.56
C VAL A 125 -2.88 5.60 14.15
N VAL A 126 -3.48 6.30 13.16
CA VAL A 126 -2.99 6.35 11.78
C VAL A 126 -2.43 7.74 11.52
N LYS A 127 -1.16 7.80 11.10
CA LYS A 127 -0.48 9.01 10.66
C LYS A 127 -0.78 9.28 9.20
N LEU A 128 -1.07 10.54 8.89
CA LEU A 128 -1.20 11.03 7.52
C LEU A 128 0.16 10.99 6.81
N SER A 129 0.13 10.78 5.49
CA SER A 129 1.29 10.99 4.62
C SER A 129 1.57 12.49 4.45
N ASN A 130 2.82 12.85 4.17
CA ASN A 130 3.21 14.24 3.89
C ASN A 130 2.52 14.76 2.61
N PRO A 131 1.67 15.80 2.69
CA PRO A 131 1.09 16.40 1.50
C PRO A 131 2.01 17.51 0.95
N LYS A 132 2.12 17.60 -0.38
CA LYS A 132 2.55 18.81 -1.09
C LYS A 132 1.29 19.49 -1.61
N VAL A 133 0.98 20.65 -1.05
CA VAL A 133 -0.28 21.35 -1.33
C VAL A 133 -0.06 22.41 -2.40
N PHE A 134 -0.82 22.32 -3.49
CA PHE A 134 -1.00 23.41 -4.44
C PHE A 134 -2.31 24.14 -4.13
N SER A 135 -2.32 25.46 -4.28
CA SER A 135 -3.52 26.28 -4.09
C SER A 135 -4.19 26.50 -5.43
N GLY A 136 -5.46 26.08 -5.56
CA GLY A 136 -6.24 26.23 -6.78
C GLY A 136 -6.14 25.04 -7.74
N LEU A 137 -7.19 24.89 -8.56
CA LEU A 137 -7.25 23.87 -9.61
C LEU A 137 -6.49 24.26 -10.88
N ASP A 138 -6.12 25.53 -11.04
CA ASP A 138 -5.22 26.01 -12.10
C ASP A 138 -3.81 25.37 -12.01
N LYS A 139 -3.50 24.71 -10.89
CA LYS A 139 -2.24 24.02 -10.63
C LYS A 139 -2.25 22.53 -10.91
N VAL A 140 -3.35 21.99 -11.41
CA VAL A 140 -3.45 20.55 -11.72
C VAL A 140 -2.38 20.12 -12.72
N ASP A 141 -2.15 20.89 -13.78
CA ASP A 141 -1.13 20.58 -14.79
C ASP A 141 0.29 20.57 -14.19
N ASP A 142 0.61 21.53 -13.33
CA ASP A 142 1.89 21.61 -12.63
C ASP A 142 2.17 20.33 -11.82
N GLY A 143 1.18 19.83 -11.09
CA GLY A 143 1.35 18.62 -10.29
C GLY A 143 1.37 17.33 -11.12
N PHE A 144 0.67 17.27 -12.25
CA PHE A 144 0.81 16.15 -13.21
C PHE A 144 2.19 16.14 -13.85
N GLN A 145 2.72 17.29 -14.25
CA GLN A 145 4.07 17.40 -14.80
C GLN A 145 5.12 16.94 -13.78
N GLU A 146 4.98 17.31 -12.51
CA GLU A 146 5.89 16.86 -11.45
C GLU A 146 5.87 15.34 -11.24
N TYR A 147 4.71 14.71 -11.39
CA TYR A 147 4.59 13.25 -11.38
C TYR A 147 5.28 12.62 -12.60
N GLN A 148 5.03 13.13 -13.81
CA GLN A 148 5.64 12.64 -15.05
C GLN A 148 7.16 12.78 -15.03
N ASP A 149 7.69 13.86 -14.44
CA ASP A 149 9.12 14.11 -14.25
C ASP A 149 9.76 13.16 -13.20
N GLY A 150 8.98 12.30 -12.53
CA GLY A 150 9.48 11.38 -11.51
C GLY A 150 9.97 12.06 -10.22
N LYS A 151 9.57 13.32 -9.98
CA LYS A 151 10.00 14.12 -8.82
C LYS A 151 9.31 13.69 -7.52
N VAL A 152 8.14 13.05 -7.61
CA VAL A 152 7.34 12.62 -6.47
C VAL A 152 8.07 11.58 -5.62
N SER A 153 8.49 11.98 -4.42
CA SER A 153 9.24 11.12 -3.50
C SER A 153 8.83 11.40 -2.06
N ALA A 154 8.19 10.42 -1.40
CA ALA A 154 7.73 10.53 -0.01
C ALA A 154 6.67 11.62 0.29
N TYR A 155 5.96 12.13 -0.73
CA TYR A 155 4.80 13.00 -0.53
C TYR A 155 3.65 12.67 -1.48
N LYS A 156 2.46 13.20 -1.15
CA LYS A 156 1.26 13.16 -1.97
C LYS A 156 0.92 14.56 -2.46
N ILE A 157 0.75 14.74 -3.76
CA ILE A 157 0.25 15.99 -4.32
C ILE A 157 -1.23 16.15 -3.94
N VAL A 158 -1.58 17.31 -3.39
CA VAL A 158 -2.94 17.69 -2.96
C VAL A 158 -3.26 19.07 -3.50
N TYR A 159 -4.46 19.26 -4.02
CA TYR A 159 -4.95 20.57 -4.46
C TYR A 159 -5.94 21.09 -3.43
N LYS A 160 -5.67 22.27 -2.89
CA LYS A 160 -6.59 22.98 -2.01
C LYS A 160 -7.54 23.80 -2.88
N VAL A 161 -8.83 23.50 -2.75
CA VAL A 161 -9.94 24.23 -3.37
C VAL A 161 -10.65 25.10 -2.37
#